data_AF-A0A2V2CGV5-F1
#
_entry.id   AF-A0A2V2CGV5-F1
#
_cell.length_a   1.000
_cell.length_b   1.000
_cell.length_c   1.000
_cell.angle_alpha   90.00
_cell.angle_beta   90.00
_cell.angle_gamma   90.00
#
_symmetry.space_group_name_H-M   'P 1'
#
loop_
_entity.id
_entity.type
_entity.pdbx_description
1 polymer ?
#
loop_
_entity_poly.entity_id
_entity_poly.type
_entity_poly.pdbx_seq_one_letter_code
_entity_poly.pdbx_strand_id
1 'polypeptide(L)'
;MEKYVFDKSNGLWYELQGDYYIPCLTVPVQEERPIGIWGQRHLRYIKKERKALYRELLTSGKLNTYLAEINEKAEDRMLLLTKQMAEREGVTEQLKAEDQNLWVQRMNNIWDRATEIVNHELIYAYDAGRRGVIPAA
;
A
#
# COMPACT_ATOMS: atom_id res chain seq x y z
N MET A 1 -13.23 -23.26 40.36
CA MET A 1 -13.26 -22.06 39.50
C MET A 1 -13.56 -22.51 38.08
N GLU A 2 -14.33 -21.74 37.32
CA GLU A 2 -14.60 -22.06 35.91
C GLU A 2 -13.36 -21.78 35.06
N LYS A 3 -13.09 -22.64 34.07
CA LYS A 3 -11.93 -22.48 33.17
C LYS A 3 -12.07 -21.21 32.31
N TYR A 4 -13.28 -20.86 31.89
CA TYR A 4 -13.55 -19.65 31.11
C TYR A 4 -14.70 -18.86 31.72
N VAL A 5 -14.58 -17.53 31.75
CA VAL A 5 -15.63 -16.61 32.24
C VAL A 5 -15.83 -15.50 31.21
N PHE A 6 -17.09 -15.14 30.95
CA PHE A 6 -17.44 -14.01 30.08
C PHE A 6 -17.91 -12.81 30.91
N ASP A 7 -17.28 -11.65 30.70
CA ASP A 7 -17.66 -10.41 31.35
C ASP A 7 -18.54 -9.56 30.42
N LYS A 8 -19.82 -9.39 30.80
CA LYS A 8 -20.79 -8.62 30.03
C LYS A 8 -20.50 -7.11 30.01
N SER A 9 -19.70 -6.60 30.95
CA SER A 9 -19.41 -5.16 31.06
C SER A 9 -18.42 -4.67 30.00
N ASN A 10 -17.45 -5.51 29.62
CA ASN A 10 -16.44 -5.20 28.60
C ASN A 10 -16.51 -6.11 27.37
N GLY A 11 -17.33 -7.16 27.39
CA GLY A 11 -17.52 -8.09 26.27
C GLY A 11 -16.37 -9.07 26.05
N LEU A 12 -15.49 -9.26 27.04
CA LEU A 12 -14.31 -10.12 26.93
C LEU A 12 -14.54 -11.49 27.59
N TRP A 13 -13.90 -12.50 26.98
CA TRP A 13 -13.69 -13.79 27.60
C TRP A 13 -12.40 -13.78 28.42
N TYR A 14 -12.39 -14.54 29.50
CA TYR A 14 -11.23 -14.72 30.37
C TYR A 14 -10.96 -16.20 30.56
N GLU A 15 -9.68 -16.60 30.49
CA GLU A 15 -9.21 -17.94 30.80
C GLU A 15 -8.52 -17.97 32.16
N LEU A 16 -8.82 -18.97 32.98
CA LEU A 16 -8.11 -19.20 34.23
C LEU A 16 -6.71 -19.78 33.95
N GLN A 17 -5.67 -19.02 34.27
CA GLN A 17 -4.28 -19.46 34.22
C GLN A 17 -3.64 -19.28 35.60
N GLY A 18 -3.36 -20.41 36.27
CA GLY A 18 -2.95 -20.41 37.68
C GLY A 18 -4.06 -19.85 38.56
N ASP A 19 -3.75 -18.81 39.31
CA ASP A 19 -4.69 -18.14 40.23
C ASP A 19 -5.36 -16.89 39.62
N TYR A 20 -5.12 -16.61 38.33
CA TYR A 20 -5.57 -15.39 37.67
C TYR A 20 -6.42 -15.65 36.43
N TYR A 21 -7.41 -14.79 36.21
CA TYR A 21 -8.18 -14.73 34.97
C TYR A 21 -7.49 -13.79 33.97
N ILE A 22 -7.05 -14.34 32.84
CA ILE A 22 -6.37 -13.61 31.77
C ILE A 22 -7.33 -13.41 30.60
N PRO A 23 -7.50 -12.18 30.08
CA PRO A 23 -8.41 -11.92 28.97
C PRO A 23 -7.95 -12.63 27.69
N CYS A 24 -8.88 -13.31 27.03
CA CYS A 24 -8.71 -13.93 25.73
C CYS A 24 -8.75 -12.87 24.63
N LEU A 25 -7.60 -12.23 24.37
CA LEU A 25 -7.46 -11.21 23.34
C LEU A 25 -7.17 -11.86 21.98
N THR A 26 -7.96 -11.51 20.96
CA THR A 26 -7.70 -11.86 19.56
C THR A 26 -7.45 -10.61 18.75
N VAL A 27 -6.50 -10.67 17.82
CA VAL A 27 -6.31 -9.60 16.83
C VAL A 27 -7.36 -9.80 15.75
N PRO A 28 -8.07 -8.75 15.31
CA PRO A 28 -8.96 -8.85 14.17
C PRO A 28 -8.21 -9.43 12.98
N VAL A 29 -8.83 -10.40 12.30
CA VAL A 29 -8.26 -10.98 11.08
C VAL A 29 -8.09 -9.85 10.07
N GLN A 30 -6.84 -9.59 9.69
CA GLN A 30 -6.53 -8.66 8.61
C GLN A 30 -6.58 -9.41 7.29
N GLU A 31 -7.01 -8.74 6.22
CA GLU A 31 -6.91 -9.33 4.88
C GLU A 31 -5.44 -9.60 4.54
N GLU A 32 -5.11 -10.87 4.29
CA GLU A 32 -3.79 -11.30 3.82
C GLU A 32 -3.65 -11.01 2.32
N ARG A 33 -3.61 -9.72 1.97
CA ARG A 33 -3.24 -9.32 0.60
C ARG A 33 -1.71 -9.20 0.51
N PRO A 34 -1.08 -9.81 -0.51
CA PRO A 34 0.35 -9.64 -0.70
C PRO A 34 0.68 -8.17 -1.00
N ILE A 35 1.64 -7.61 -0.26
CA ILE A 35 2.12 -6.24 -0.49
C ILE A 35 3.16 -6.29 -1.60
N GLY A 36 2.78 -5.81 -2.79
CA GLY A 36 3.66 -5.67 -3.94
C GLY A 36 4.77 -4.62 -3.74
N ILE A 37 5.60 -4.44 -4.78
CA ILE A 37 6.81 -3.60 -4.73
C ILE A 37 6.48 -2.15 -4.35
N TRP A 38 5.39 -1.62 -4.90
CA TRP A 38 4.96 -0.24 -4.64
C TRP A 38 4.48 -0.05 -3.21
N GLY A 39 3.70 -0.98 -2.69
CA GLY A 39 3.28 -0.98 -1.29
C GLY A 39 4.48 -1.03 -0.34
N GLN A 40 5.47 -1.88 -0.61
CA GLN A 40 6.70 -1.94 0.21
C GLN A 40 7.53 -0.65 0.12
N ARG A 41 7.57 -0.02 -1.05
CA ARG A 41 8.25 1.27 -1.23
C ARG A 41 7.57 2.37 -0.42
N HIS A 42 6.24 2.43 -0.46
CA HIS A 42 5.47 3.37 0.33
C HIS A 42 5.60 3.11 1.84
N LEU A 43 5.62 1.83 2.26
CA LEU A 43 5.88 1.46 3.65
C LEU A 43 7.23 2.00 4.15
N ARG A 44 8.29 1.89 3.34
CA ARG A 44 9.60 2.46 3.68
C ARG A 44 9.54 3.98 3.83
N TYR A 45 8.82 4.66 2.93
CA TYR A 45 8.62 6.10 3.01
C TYR A 45 7.88 6.52 4.28
N ILE A 46 6.71 5.94 4.58
CA ILE A 46 5.92 6.36 5.75
C ILE A 46 6.62 6.02 7.08
N LYS A 47 7.39 4.93 7.15
CA LYS A 47 8.19 4.61 8.34
C LYS A 47 9.27 5.66 8.61
N LYS A 48 9.88 6.19 7.56
CA LYS A 48 10.98 7.16 7.67
C LYS A 48 10.48 8.58 7.87
N GLU A 49 9.61 9.04 6.96
CA GLU A 49 9.23 10.44 6.81
C GLU A 49 7.87 10.77 7.46
N ARG A 50 6.98 9.77 7.64
CA ARG A 50 5.60 9.97 8.13
C ARG A 50 5.22 9.06 9.30
N LYS A 51 6.04 9.12 10.35
CA LYS A 51 5.92 8.26 11.54
C LYS A 51 4.55 8.32 12.23
N ALA A 52 3.88 9.48 12.19
CA ALA A 52 2.53 9.64 12.77
C ALA A 52 1.50 8.78 12.03
N LEU A 53 1.43 8.90 10.69
CA LEU A 53 0.56 8.09 9.84
C LEU A 53 0.85 6.60 10.00
N TYR A 54 2.12 6.21 10.01
CA TYR A 54 2.50 4.81 10.21
C TYR A 54 1.97 4.24 11.53
N ARG A 55 2.12 4.98 12.64
CA ARG A 55 1.62 4.55 13.95
C ARG A 55 0.10 4.46 13.98
N GLU A 56 -0.59 5.46 13.42
CA GLU A 56 -2.04 5.46 13.30
C GLU A 56 -2.53 4.19 12.60
N LEU A 57 -2.04 3.93 11.38
CA LEU A 57 -2.41 2.76 10.58
C LEU A 57 -2.10 1.43 11.27
N LEU A 58 -0.99 1.37 12.00
CA LEU A 58 -0.58 0.18 12.75
C LEU A 58 -1.54 -0.07 13.93
N THR A 59 -1.82 0.96 14.73
CA THR A 59 -2.72 0.85 15.89
C THR A 59 -4.18 0.61 15.48
N SER A 60 -4.60 1.13 14.32
CA SER A 60 -5.94 0.90 13.81
C SER A 60 -6.10 -0.46 13.10
N GLY A 61 -5.02 -1.23 12.93
CA GLY A 61 -5.03 -2.50 12.17
C GLY A 61 -5.33 -2.35 10.67
N LYS A 62 -5.16 -1.15 10.09
CA LYS A 62 -5.49 -0.84 8.68
C LYS A 62 -4.27 -0.72 7.77
N LEU A 63 -3.08 -1.04 8.30
CA LEU A 63 -1.83 -0.86 7.57
C LEU A 63 -1.78 -1.71 6.29
N ASN A 64 -2.14 -3.00 6.37
CA ASN A 64 -2.04 -3.90 5.22
C ASN A 64 -3.00 -3.52 4.10
N THR A 65 -4.26 -3.22 4.44
CA THR A 65 -5.27 -2.79 3.45
C THR A 65 -4.85 -1.48 2.77
N TYR A 66 -4.38 -0.51 3.54
CA TYR A 66 -3.87 0.76 3.01
C TYR A 66 -2.70 0.57 2.03
N LEU A 67 -1.73 -0.30 2.35
CA LEU A 67 -0.59 -0.57 1.48
C LEU A 67 -0.99 -1.34 0.21
N ALA A 68 -1.98 -2.24 0.32
CA ALA A 68 -2.53 -2.97 -0.82
C ALA A 68 -3.24 -2.01 -1.80
N GLU A 69 -4.08 -1.09 -1.29
CA GLU A 69 -4.74 -0.07 -2.13
C GLU A 69 -3.73 0.82 -2.87
N ILE A 70 -2.63 1.22 -2.22
CA ILE A 70 -1.58 2.00 -2.87
C ILE A 70 -0.86 1.16 -3.93
N ASN A 71 -0.63 -0.11 -3.65
CA ASN A 71 -0.01 -1.01 -4.61
C ASN A 71 -0.86 -1.16 -5.88
N GLU A 72 -2.15 -1.44 -5.73
CA GLU A 72 -3.10 -1.55 -6.85
C GLU A 72 -3.12 -0.25 -7.68
N LYS A 73 -3.27 0.91 -7.02
CA LYS A 73 -3.25 2.21 -7.71
C LYS A 73 -1.93 2.48 -8.45
N ALA A 74 -0.81 2.10 -7.87
CA ALA A 74 0.50 2.30 -8.47
C ALA A 74 0.72 1.38 -9.67
N GLU A 75 0.28 0.13 -9.61
CA GLU A 75 0.32 -0.81 -10.73
C GLU A 75 -0.54 -0.33 -11.89
N ASP A 76 -1.78 0.08 -11.63
CA ASP A 76 -2.69 0.63 -12.65
C ASP A 76 -2.10 1.87 -13.32
N ARG A 77 -1.54 2.79 -12.52
CA ARG A 77 -0.91 4.00 -13.03
C ARG A 77 0.33 3.68 -13.86
N MET A 78 1.13 2.71 -13.42
CA MET A 78 2.32 2.26 -14.13
C MET A 78 1.98 1.68 -15.50
N LEU A 79 0.98 0.79 -15.56
CA LEU A 79 0.51 0.18 -16.80
C LEU A 79 -0.03 1.25 -17.78
N LEU A 80 -0.83 2.19 -17.27
CA LEU A 80 -1.39 3.26 -18.08
C LEU A 80 -0.30 4.16 -18.68
N LEU A 81 0.63 4.65 -17.85
CA LEU A 81 1.72 5.53 -18.30
C LEU A 81 2.62 4.83 -19.31
N THR A 82 2.99 3.59 -19.03
CA THR A 82 3.84 2.79 -19.92
C THR A 82 3.18 2.61 -21.29
N LYS A 83 1.89 2.28 -21.32
CA LYS A 83 1.13 2.13 -22.57
C LYS A 83 1.08 3.45 -23.36
N GLN A 84 0.70 4.54 -22.69
CA GLN A 84 0.58 5.86 -23.33
C GLN A 84 1.92 6.36 -23.90
N MET A 85 3.02 6.16 -23.17
CA MET A 85 4.35 6.55 -23.63
C MET A 85 4.83 5.66 -24.77
N ALA A 86 4.59 4.36 -24.72
CA ALA A 86 4.96 3.43 -25.80
C ALA A 86 4.22 3.76 -27.10
N GLU A 87 2.92 4.07 -27.03
CA GLU A 87 2.12 4.51 -28.17
C GLU A 87 2.64 5.84 -28.74
N ARG A 88 2.94 6.82 -27.87
CA ARG A 88 3.45 8.14 -28.28
C ARG A 88 4.84 8.07 -28.91
N GLU A 89 5.70 7.19 -28.44
CA GLU A 89 7.10 7.06 -28.88
C GLU A 89 7.29 6.02 -29.99
N GLY A 90 6.19 5.39 -30.45
CA GLY A 90 6.21 4.40 -31.53
C GLY A 90 6.96 3.12 -31.16
N VAL A 91 6.97 2.73 -29.87
CA VAL A 91 7.58 1.49 -29.39
C VAL A 91 6.62 0.34 -29.67
N THR A 92 6.70 -0.21 -30.89
CA THR A 92 5.79 -1.25 -31.39
C THR A 92 6.46 -2.62 -31.50
N GLU A 93 5.68 -3.67 -31.71
CA GLU A 93 6.23 -5.01 -32.03
C GLU A 93 6.97 -5.03 -33.38
N GLN A 94 6.67 -4.09 -34.30
CA GLN A 94 7.44 -3.94 -35.54
C GLN A 94 8.87 -3.47 -35.23
N LEU A 95 9.02 -2.44 -34.39
CA LEU A 95 10.32 -1.98 -33.92
C LEU A 95 11.10 -3.12 -33.24
N LYS A 96 10.41 -3.97 -32.47
CA LYS A 96 11.03 -5.12 -31.82
C LYS A 96 11.54 -6.19 -32.79
N ALA A 97 10.84 -6.41 -33.89
CA ALA A 97 11.24 -7.35 -34.94
C ALA A 97 12.41 -6.81 -35.78
N GLU A 98 12.44 -5.49 -36.01
CA GLU A 98 13.50 -4.83 -36.78
C GLU A 98 14.78 -4.60 -35.96
N ASP A 99 14.65 -4.10 -34.73
CA ASP A 99 15.74 -3.82 -33.80
C ASP A 99 15.31 -4.04 -32.34
N GLN A 100 15.50 -5.28 -31.89
CA GLN A 100 15.18 -5.69 -30.53
C GLN A 100 15.96 -4.90 -29.47
N ASN A 101 17.21 -4.51 -29.74
CA ASN A 101 18.03 -3.78 -28.77
C ASN A 101 17.51 -2.35 -28.57
N LEU A 102 17.19 -1.67 -29.67
CA LEU A 102 16.58 -0.35 -29.62
C LEU A 102 15.20 -0.39 -28.95
N TRP A 103 14.39 -1.43 -29.23
CA TRP A 103 13.11 -1.62 -28.57
C TRP A 103 13.27 -1.74 -27.04
N VAL A 104 14.19 -2.59 -26.57
CA VAL A 104 14.47 -2.75 -25.12
C VAL A 104 14.95 -1.43 -24.52
N GLN A 105 15.84 -0.71 -25.20
CA GLN A 105 16.36 0.57 -24.72
C GLN A 105 15.24 1.61 -24.52
N ARG A 106 14.34 1.75 -25.51
CA ARG A 106 13.21 2.67 -25.41
C ARG A 106 12.21 2.25 -24.35
N MET A 107 11.90 0.96 -24.28
CA MET A 107 10.98 0.43 -23.29
C MET A 107 11.49 0.63 -21.86
N ASN A 108 12.80 0.45 -21.63
CA ASN A 108 13.42 0.73 -20.33
C ASN A 108 13.35 2.23 -19.99
N ASN A 109 13.63 3.12 -20.94
CA ASN A 109 13.52 4.56 -20.70
C ASN A 109 12.09 4.99 -20.32
N ILE A 110 11.08 4.43 -21.00
CA ILE A 110 9.67 4.64 -20.67
C ILE A 110 9.38 4.13 -19.27
N TRP A 111 9.85 2.92 -18.94
CA TRP A 111 9.66 2.32 -17.62
C TRP A 111 10.27 3.17 -16.50
N ASP A 112 11.47 3.70 -16.70
CA ASP A 112 12.14 4.57 -15.72
C ASP A 112 11.35 5.87 -15.49
N ARG A 113 10.90 6.52 -16.58
CA ARG A 113 10.11 7.76 -16.51
C ARG A 113 8.74 7.54 -15.89
N ALA A 114 8.04 6.47 -16.27
CA ALA A 114 6.76 6.10 -15.67
C ALA A 114 6.94 5.78 -14.16
N THR A 115 8.02 5.08 -13.80
CA THR A 115 8.36 4.79 -12.41
C THR A 115 8.58 6.06 -11.60
N GLU A 116 9.30 7.05 -12.16
CA GLU A 116 9.54 8.33 -11.50
C GLU A 116 8.22 9.08 -11.22
N ILE A 117 7.32 9.12 -12.21
CA ILE A 117 5.99 9.74 -12.06
C ILE A 117 5.18 9.03 -10.96
N VAL A 118 5.09 7.70 -10.98
CA VAL A 118 4.36 6.93 -9.96
C VAL A 118 4.93 7.16 -8.57
N ASN A 119 6.26 7.20 -8.44
CA ASN A 119 6.90 7.49 -7.16
C ASN A 119 6.50 8.85 -6.60
N HIS A 120 6.55 9.87 -7.47
CA HIS A 120 6.21 11.22 -7.07
C HIS A 120 4.72 11.32 -6.70
N GLU A 121 3.81 10.84 -7.56
CA GLU A 121 2.36 10.97 -7.39
C GLU A 121 1.80 10.12 -6.24
N LEU A 122 2.22 8.87 -6.10
CA LEU A 122 1.56 7.88 -5.24
C LEU A 122 2.41 7.42 -4.07
N ILE A 123 3.73 7.36 -4.22
CA ILE A 123 4.61 6.82 -3.17
C ILE A 123 5.05 7.89 -2.19
N TYR A 124 5.36 9.11 -2.66
CA TYR A 124 5.90 10.17 -1.80
C TYR A 124 4.93 11.32 -1.54
N ALA A 125 3.95 11.58 -2.42
CA ALA A 125 3.04 12.71 -2.28
C ALA A 125 1.69 12.42 -1.58
N TYR A 126 1.38 11.17 -1.22
CA TYR A 126 0.01 10.70 -0.90
C TYR A 126 -0.73 11.37 0.31
N ASP A 127 -0.19 12.43 0.96
CA ASP A 127 -0.91 13.15 2.05
C ASP A 127 -1.39 14.58 1.72
N ALA A 128 -1.42 15.00 0.46
CA ALA A 128 -1.96 16.34 0.16
C ALA A 128 -3.52 16.41 0.16
N GLY A 129 -4.24 15.29 0.10
CA GLY A 129 -5.68 15.27 -0.26
C GLY A 129 -6.69 14.88 0.82
N ARG A 130 -6.30 14.55 2.06
CA ARG A 130 -7.23 14.12 3.12
C ARG A 130 -7.37 15.08 4.31
N ARG A 131 -6.96 16.35 4.17
CA ARG A 131 -7.49 17.41 5.03
C ARG A 131 -8.51 18.20 4.24
N GLY A 132 -9.78 17.97 4.55
CA GLY A 132 -10.85 18.87 4.14
C GLY A 132 -10.56 20.27 4.67
N VAL A 133 -10.15 21.17 3.79
CA VAL A 133 -10.25 22.60 3.98
C VAL A 133 -11.01 23.10 2.76
N ILE A 134 -12.30 23.33 2.96
CA ILE A 134 -13.10 24.16 2.06
C ILE A 134 -12.44 25.55 2.10
N PRO A 135 -11.95 26.10 0.97
CA PRO A 135 -11.56 27.50 0.97
C PRO A 135 -12.84 28.32 1.00
N ALA A 136 -13.09 28.98 2.12
CA ALA A 136 -14.09 30.04 2.18
C ALA A 136 -13.65 31.16 1.21
N ALA A 137 -14.62 31.57 0.39
CA ALA A 137 -14.55 32.72 -0.51
C ALA A 137 -14.31 34.03 0.23
#